data_AF-A0AAN9Y929-F1
#
_entry.id   AF-A0AAN9Y929-F1
#
_cell.length_a   1.000
_cell.length_b   1.000
_cell.length_c   1.000
_cell.angle_alpha   90.00
_cell.angle_beta   90.00
_cell.angle_gamma   90.00
#
_symmetry.space_group_name_H-M   'P 1'
#
loop_
_entity.id
_entity.type
_entity.pdbx_description
1 polymer ?
#
loop_
_entity_poly.entity_id
_entity_poly.type
_entity_poly.pdbx_seq_one_letter_code
_entity_poly.pdbx_strand_id
1 'polypeptide(L)'
;MSNEQIIKDPDFEKLCKDVKKNVRYLNGTELIAILKALLFLNVSANSSLCQNLLQMISKSVNKLTIAQTVFLTFLVKQCSSSPLVDALKIATPVVFEAIIRPQLDKENPDRVFQAFMFAFSESCISESTREFLVDVALKICDKFSTSQAHRMSVALCKVDQTSPSPEQVTLYKYLMDHVADFMSNQLKISEVNLLVGACIKAYTRKSELYFHEKFLENSMQCAVDYQASILEIGNLLRNYSRVSYPCYKLIDYLDEKLAKHPDFEKVGSLEPFIGFLSSCSNCSYKPKFWLSYQERFVELIDKNKTGPIPLIRVVTDLVVMKCWVSSLIDYCFREEFLDSFLRREQNKIDYLALLRLYQAVSTIYPGGYKHNLPSHNVIEEAKKIELDRADFPLEGALSYAVGGYKYVLSGVSTRYGHFIDHVIVRQKSGKLTVINENELKGNCRKTLESLEFPPESQMMGVLLLTPASYCLDGMKIRGNVRLKIHSLEALGVAVIPVSRYGFMRLLDHEKIPYLANKINSRTFAPNLSFQDETLIQLDQ
;
A
#
# COMPACT_ATOMS: atom_id res chain seq x y z
N MET A 1 -6.70 43.54 -15.47
CA MET A 1 -8.16 43.45 -15.54
C MET A 1 -8.58 42.07 -15.08
N SER A 2 -9.54 41.94 -14.15
CA SER A 2 -10.08 40.64 -13.76
C SER A 2 -11.02 40.09 -14.83
N ASN A 3 -11.25 38.77 -14.88
CA ASN A 3 -12.21 38.16 -15.81
C ASN A 3 -13.61 38.80 -15.72
N GLU A 4 -14.04 39.17 -14.51
CA GLU A 4 -15.31 39.85 -14.28
C GLU A 4 -15.37 41.27 -14.87
N GLN A 5 -14.25 41.99 -14.87
CA GLN A 5 -14.16 43.32 -15.48
C GLN A 5 -14.25 43.21 -17.00
N ILE A 6 -13.61 42.20 -17.60
CA ILE A 6 -13.64 41.95 -19.05
C ILE A 6 -15.05 41.56 -19.50
N ILE A 7 -15.76 40.70 -18.78
CA ILE A 7 -17.12 40.28 -19.15
C ILE A 7 -18.12 41.45 -19.10
N LYS A 8 -17.92 42.40 -18.19
CA LYS A 8 -18.77 43.60 -18.04
C LYS A 8 -18.41 44.72 -19.01
N ASP A 9 -17.35 44.56 -19.79
CA ASP A 9 -16.91 45.56 -20.76
C ASP A 9 -17.87 45.59 -21.97
N PRO A 10 -18.39 46.77 -22.38
CA PRO A 10 -19.25 46.91 -23.55
C PRO A 10 -18.61 46.40 -24.85
N ASP A 11 -17.29 46.50 -25.00
CA ASP A 11 -16.56 46.02 -26.17
C ASP A 11 -16.54 44.48 -26.22
N PHE A 12 -16.50 43.82 -25.05
CA PHE A 12 -16.63 42.37 -24.97
C PHE A 12 -18.04 41.92 -25.38
N GLU A 13 -19.09 42.63 -24.96
CA GLU A 13 -20.46 42.33 -25.39
C GLU A 13 -20.62 42.50 -26.90
N LYS A 14 -20.03 43.55 -27.48
CA LYS A 14 -20.03 43.80 -28.93
C LYS A 14 -19.31 42.67 -29.68
N LEU A 15 -18.13 42.27 -29.21
CA LEU A 15 -17.39 41.14 -29.76
C LEU A 15 -18.22 39.84 -29.71
N CYS A 16 -18.85 39.55 -28.57
CA CYS A 16 -19.71 38.38 -28.41
C CYS A 16 -20.89 38.39 -29.41
N LYS A 17 -21.51 39.55 -29.64
CA LYS A 17 -22.60 39.70 -30.62
C LYS A 17 -22.10 39.47 -32.05
N ASP A 18 -20.93 39.98 -32.40
CA ASP A 18 -20.36 39.83 -33.73
C ASP A 18 -19.92 38.37 -34.00
N VAL A 19 -19.31 37.70 -33.01
CA VAL A 19 -19.03 36.26 -33.09
C VAL A 19 -20.33 35.47 -33.25
N LYS A 20 -21.37 35.79 -32.48
CA LYS A 20 -22.67 35.09 -32.56
C LYS A 20 -23.30 35.18 -33.95
N LYS A 21 -23.16 36.31 -34.64
CA LYS A 21 -23.65 36.51 -36.03
C LYS A 21 -22.86 35.68 -37.04
N ASN A 22 -21.56 35.55 -36.85
CA ASN A 22 -20.66 34.93 -37.81
C ASN A 22 -20.31 33.46 -37.51
N VAL A 23 -20.88 32.87 -36.45
CA VAL A 23 -20.51 31.55 -35.94
C VAL A 23 -20.61 30.42 -36.97
N ARG A 24 -21.49 30.57 -37.98
CA ARG A 24 -21.72 29.57 -39.03
C ARG A 24 -20.59 29.49 -40.07
N TYR A 25 -19.79 30.54 -40.17
CA TYR A 25 -18.68 30.64 -41.14
C TYR A 25 -17.35 30.18 -40.54
N LEU A 26 -17.31 29.92 -39.24
CA LEU A 26 -16.12 29.51 -38.53
C LEU A 26 -15.83 28.03 -38.75
N ASN A 27 -14.54 27.70 -38.90
CA ASN A 27 -14.09 26.32 -38.98
C ASN A 27 -13.96 25.68 -37.57
N GLY A 28 -13.75 24.35 -37.53
CA GLY A 28 -13.66 23.62 -36.27
C GLY A 28 -12.57 24.14 -35.30
N THR A 29 -11.43 24.58 -35.82
CA THR A 29 -10.34 25.15 -35.02
C THR A 29 -10.76 26.46 -34.35
N GLU A 30 -11.37 27.37 -35.12
CA GLU A 30 -11.85 28.66 -34.65
C GLU A 30 -12.95 28.51 -33.61
N LEU A 31 -13.92 27.62 -33.87
CA LEU A 31 -15.01 27.32 -32.93
C LEU A 31 -14.48 26.85 -31.57
N ILE A 32 -13.52 25.91 -31.58
CA ILE A 32 -12.90 25.37 -30.36
C ILE A 32 -12.06 26.44 -29.64
N ALA A 33 -11.32 27.27 -30.38
CA ALA A 33 -10.50 28.34 -29.81
C ALA A 33 -11.37 29.41 -29.11
N ILE A 34 -12.48 29.81 -29.73
CA ILE A 34 -13.43 30.75 -29.13
C ILE A 34 -14.08 30.14 -27.89
N LEU A 35 -14.53 28.88 -27.97
CA LEU A 35 -15.08 28.18 -26.81
C LEU A 35 -14.08 28.13 -25.64
N LYS A 36 -12.81 27.81 -25.92
CA LYS A 36 -11.73 27.85 -24.93
C LYS A 36 -11.60 29.24 -24.28
N ALA A 37 -11.59 30.30 -25.09
CA ALA A 37 -11.45 31.67 -24.58
C ALA A 37 -12.63 32.07 -23.69
N LEU A 38 -13.86 31.73 -24.08
CA LEU A 38 -15.06 32.00 -23.28
C LEU A 38 -15.05 31.24 -21.95
N LEU A 39 -14.67 29.95 -21.97
CA LEU A 39 -14.56 29.15 -20.75
C LEU A 39 -13.45 29.67 -19.83
N PHE A 40 -12.31 30.09 -20.38
CA PHE A 40 -11.22 30.71 -19.61
C PHE A 40 -11.66 32.01 -18.91
N LEU A 41 -12.55 32.78 -19.54
CA LEU A 41 -13.15 33.98 -18.96
C LEU A 41 -14.27 33.67 -17.96
N ASN A 42 -14.58 32.39 -17.67
CA ASN A 42 -15.71 31.94 -16.84
C ASN A 42 -17.10 32.30 -17.41
N VAL A 43 -17.23 32.42 -18.73
CA VAL A 43 -18.55 32.54 -19.37
C VAL A 43 -19.27 31.19 -19.28
N SER A 44 -20.50 31.20 -18.76
CA SER A 44 -21.29 29.96 -18.60
C SER A 44 -21.45 29.20 -19.92
N ALA A 45 -21.23 27.89 -19.88
CA ALA A 45 -21.45 27.01 -21.02
C ALA A 45 -22.91 27.04 -21.49
N ASN A 46 -23.86 27.39 -20.61
CA ASN A 46 -25.29 27.52 -20.93
C ASN A 46 -25.65 28.88 -21.54
N SER A 47 -24.69 29.80 -21.67
CA SER A 47 -24.92 31.06 -22.39
C SER A 47 -25.29 30.81 -23.85
N SER A 48 -26.08 31.71 -24.43
CA SER A 48 -26.54 31.54 -25.82
C SER A 48 -25.40 31.46 -26.85
N LEU A 49 -24.28 32.14 -26.60
CA LEU A 49 -23.10 32.07 -27.47
C LEU A 49 -22.40 30.71 -27.35
N CYS A 50 -22.16 30.23 -26.11
CA CYS A 50 -21.55 28.92 -25.88
C CYS A 50 -22.41 27.79 -26.44
N GLN A 51 -23.74 27.83 -26.27
CA GLN A 51 -24.64 26.81 -26.85
C GLN A 51 -24.61 26.84 -28.39
N ASN A 52 -24.56 28.02 -29.01
CA ASN A 52 -24.40 28.13 -30.48
C ASN A 52 -23.06 27.52 -30.95
N LEU A 53 -21.96 27.80 -30.24
CA LEU A 53 -20.64 27.24 -30.55
C LEU A 53 -20.65 25.71 -30.40
N LEU A 54 -21.18 25.19 -29.29
CA LEU A 54 -21.30 23.75 -29.03
C LEU A 54 -22.16 23.05 -30.08
N GLN A 55 -23.25 23.69 -30.54
CA GLN A 55 -24.10 23.15 -31.60
C GLN A 55 -23.37 23.08 -32.94
N MET A 56 -22.58 24.10 -33.29
CA MET A 56 -21.78 24.09 -34.52
C MET A 56 -20.68 23.03 -34.45
N ILE A 57 -19.99 22.93 -33.31
CA ILE A 57 -18.96 21.91 -33.07
C ILE A 57 -19.56 20.50 -33.19
N SER A 58 -20.73 20.26 -32.60
CA SER A 58 -21.45 18.98 -32.69
C SER A 58 -21.73 18.58 -34.14
N LYS A 59 -22.13 19.52 -35.00
CA LYS A 59 -22.35 19.26 -36.44
C LYS A 59 -21.06 18.97 -37.22
N SER A 60 -19.92 19.48 -36.78
CA SER A 60 -18.63 19.28 -37.42
C SER A 60 -17.74 18.23 -36.73
N VAL A 61 -18.25 17.50 -35.74
CA VAL A 61 -17.42 16.65 -34.87
C VAL A 61 -16.65 15.58 -35.64
N ASN A 62 -17.26 15.01 -36.69
CA ASN A 62 -16.63 13.99 -37.54
C ASN A 62 -15.50 14.52 -38.43
N LYS A 63 -15.31 15.85 -38.50
CA LYS A 63 -14.24 16.51 -39.29
C LYS A 63 -13.05 16.92 -38.42
N LEU A 64 -13.11 16.65 -37.11
CA LEU A 64 -12.04 17.02 -36.19
C LEU A 64 -10.84 16.08 -36.33
N THR A 65 -9.65 16.65 -36.22
CA THR A 65 -8.40 15.91 -36.07
C THR A 65 -8.31 15.27 -34.68
N ILE A 66 -7.42 14.27 -34.51
CA ILE A 66 -7.15 13.65 -33.21
C ILE A 66 -6.90 14.71 -32.11
N ALA A 67 -6.02 15.68 -32.38
CA ALA A 67 -5.67 16.72 -31.41
C ALA A 67 -6.87 17.60 -31.03
N GLN A 68 -7.71 17.97 -32.01
CA GLN A 68 -8.94 18.73 -31.76
C GLN A 68 -9.95 17.91 -30.96
N THR A 69 -10.10 16.62 -31.25
CA THR A 69 -11.01 15.72 -30.53
C THR A 69 -10.59 15.58 -29.07
N VAL A 70 -9.31 15.27 -28.81
CA VAL A 70 -8.76 15.18 -27.45
C VAL A 70 -8.96 16.48 -26.66
N PHE A 71 -8.65 17.61 -27.30
CA PHE A 71 -8.78 18.91 -26.66
C PHE A 71 -10.25 19.30 -26.40
N LEU A 72 -11.14 19.00 -27.35
CA LEU A 72 -12.57 19.23 -27.19
C LEU A 72 -13.14 18.40 -26.03
N THR A 73 -12.79 17.12 -25.91
CA THR A 73 -13.22 16.29 -24.78
C THR A 73 -12.80 16.90 -23.45
N PHE A 74 -11.56 17.39 -23.36
CA PHE A 74 -11.07 18.08 -22.16
C PHE A 74 -11.90 19.33 -21.83
N LEU A 75 -12.19 20.19 -22.82
CA LEU A 75 -13.01 21.39 -22.62
C LEU A 75 -14.43 21.05 -22.18
N VAL A 76 -15.09 20.10 -22.84
CA VAL A 76 -16.49 19.74 -22.58
C VAL A 76 -16.64 19.12 -21.18
N LYS A 77 -15.60 18.45 -20.65
CA LYS A 77 -15.59 17.98 -19.26
C LYS A 77 -15.61 19.09 -18.21
N GLN A 78 -15.14 20.29 -18.55
CA GLN A 78 -15.15 21.45 -17.65
C GLN A 78 -16.47 22.24 -17.73
N CYS A 79 -17.28 22.00 -18.76
CA CYS A 79 -18.58 22.64 -18.91
C CYS A 79 -19.62 22.09 -17.92
N SER A 80 -20.52 22.96 -17.46
CA SER A 80 -21.76 22.55 -16.80
C SER A 80 -22.58 21.65 -17.73
N SER A 81 -23.27 20.65 -17.17
CA SER A 81 -24.11 19.73 -17.95
C SER A 81 -25.18 20.49 -18.74
N SER A 82 -25.34 20.08 -19.99
CA SER A 82 -26.38 20.48 -20.92
C SER A 82 -26.55 19.36 -21.94
N PRO A 83 -27.70 19.24 -22.62
CA PRO A 83 -27.90 18.18 -23.61
C PRO A 83 -26.81 18.13 -24.70
N LEU A 84 -26.29 19.29 -25.13
CA LEU A 84 -25.20 19.37 -26.10
C LEU A 84 -23.85 18.97 -25.50
N VAL A 85 -23.56 19.39 -24.28
CA VAL A 85 -22.34 19.01 -23.55
C VAL A 85 -22.31 17.49 -23.36
N ASP A 86 -23.42 16.90 -22.94
CA ASP A 86 -23.48 15.47 -22.67
C ASP A 86 -23.47 14.65 -23.96
N ALA A 87 -24.11 15.12 -25.04
CA ALA A 87 -23.96 14.53 -26.36
C ALA A 87 -22.50 14.56 -26.86
N LEU A 88 -21.78 15.66 -26.66
CA LEU A 88 -20.37 15.78 -27.06
C LEU A 88 -19.43 14.90 -26.22
N LYS A 89 -19.73 14.69 -24.92
CA LYS A 89 -18.99 13.74 -24.07
C LYS A 89 -19.11 12.31 -24.58
N ILE A 90 -20.24 11.95 -25.18
CA ILE A 90 -20.46 10.64 -25.79
C ILE A 90 -19.85 10.57 -27.20
N ALA A 91 -20.04 11.61 -28.02
CA ALA A 91 -19.62 11.60 -29.42
C ALA A 91 -18.09 11.67 -29.58
N THR A 92 -17.38 12.45 -28.76
CA THR A 92 -15.94 12.68 -28.95
C THR A 92 -15.08 11.41 -28.82
N PRO A 93 -15.30 10.49 -27.84
CA PRO A 93 -14.62 9.19 -27.81
C PRO A 93 -14.90 8.34 -29.05
N VAL A 94 -16.16 8.28 -29.52
CA VAL A 94 -16.54 7.51 -30.71
C VAL A 94 -15.83 8.03 -31.96
N VAL A 95 -15.79 9.35 -32.12
CA VAL A 95 -15.04 9.99 -33.22
C VAL A 95 -13.56 9.68 -33.13
N PHE A 96 -12.96 9.73 -31.93
CA PHE A 96 -11.56 9.36 -31.73
C PHE A 96 -11.29 7.94 -32.22
N GLU A 97 -12.11 6.95 -31.85
CA GLU A 97 -11.93 5.57 -32.30
C GLU A 97 -12.04 5.40 -33.81
N ALA A 98 -12.96 6.14 -34.45
CA ALA A 98 -13.14 6.10 -35.90
C ALA A 98 -11.92 6.67 -36.66
N ILE A 99 -11.24 7.69 -36.11
CA ILE A 99 -10.17 8.41 -36.80
C ILE A 99 -8.75 7.98 -36.40
N ILE A 100 -8.57 7.33 -35.25
CA ILE A 100 -7.24 7.09 -34.69
C ILE A 100 -6.37 6.19 -35.58
N ARG A 101 -6.92 5.09 -36.09
CA ARG A 101 -6.17 4.15 -36.95
C ARG A 101 -5.71 4.78 -38.27
N PRO A 102 -6.57 5.51 -39.03
CA PRO A 102 -6.15 6.12 -40.30
C PRO A 102 -5.36 7.41 -40.17
N GLN A 103 -5.54 8.22 -39.10
CA GLN A 103 -4.92 9.55 -39.00
C GLN A 103 -3.69 9.62 -38.09
N LEU A 104 -3.45 8.62 -37.23
CA LEU A 104 -2.31 8.66 -36.32
C LEU A 104 -0.99 8.57 -37.10
N ASP A 105 -0.16 9.59 -36.95
CA ASP A 105 1.26 9.52 -37.28
C ASP A 105 1.95 8.59 -36.27
N LYS A 106 2.22 7.36 -36.70
CA LYS A 106 2.76 6.28 -35.85
C LYS A 106 4.24 6.45 -35.54
N GLU A 107 4.95 7.33 -36.24
CA GLU A 107 6.39 7.53 -36.07
C GLU A 107 6.69 8.73 -35.16
N ASN A 108 5.72 9.60 -34.93
CA ASN A 108 5.85 10.78 -34.10
C ASN A 108 5.50 10.48 -32.61
N PRO A 109 6.49 10.51 -31.69
CA PRO A 109 6.27 10.16 -30.30
C PRO A 109 5.28 11.08 -29.58
N ASP A 110 5.22 12.38 -29.92
CA ASP A 110 4.28 13.31 -29.28
C ASP A 110 2.84 13.01 -29.66
N ARG A 111 2.59 12.61 -30.92
CA ARG A 111 1.25 12.24 -31.40
C ARG A 111 0.79 10.92 -30.79
N VAL A 112 1.66 9.92 -30.76
CA VAL A 112 1.38 8.63 -30.12
C VAL A 112 1.15 8.82 -28.62
N PHE A 113 1.99 9.60 -27.94
CA PHE A 113 1.81 9.92 -26.53
C PHE A 113 0.46 10.60 -26.24
N GLN A 114 0.07 11.62 -27.00
CA GLN A 114 -1.22 12.30 -26.81
C GLN A 114 -2.41 11.35 -27.01
N ALA A 115 -2.37 10.52 -28.05
CA ALA A 115 -3.41 9.53 -28.31
C ALA A 115 -3.46 8.45 -27.22
N PHE A 116 -2.30 7.96 -26.78
CA PHE A 116 -2.18 6.98 -25.70
C PHE A 116 -2.76 7.52 -24.40
N MET A 117 -2.33 8.71 -23.99
CA MET A 117 -2.81 9.33 -22.74
C MET A 117 -4.33 9.52 -22.75
N PHE A 118 -4.92 9.89 -23.89
CA PHE A 118 -6.37 10.00 -24.03
C PHE A 118 -7.07 8.63 -23.91
N ALA A 119 -6.62 7.62 -24.66
CA ALA A 119 -7.24 6.30 -24.67
C ALA A 119 -7.19 5.61 -23.29
N PHE A 120 -6.16 5.89 -22.50
CA PHE A 120 -5.97 5.33 -21.16
C PHE A 120 -6.62 6.19 -20.05
N SER A 121 -7.03 7.43 -20.34
CA SER A 121 -7.81 8.26 -19.39
C SER A 121 -9.32 8.10 -19.55
N GLU A 122 -9.79 7.72 -20.75
CA GLU A 122 -11.21 7.58 -21.05
C GLU A 122 -11.67 6.13 -20.90
N SER A 123 -12.63 5.89 -19.99
CA SER A 123 -13.16 4.55 -19.71
C SER A 123 -13.96 3.96 -20.88
N CYS A 124 -14.55 4.80 -21.72
CA CYS A 124 -15.41 4.43 -22.84
C CYS A 124 -14.65 4.04 -24.12
N ILE A 125 -13.33 4.18 -24.15
CA ILE A 125 -12.50 3.72 -25.27
C ILE A 125 -12.35 2.21 -25.20
N SER A 126 -12.56 1.55 -26.34
CA SER A 126 -12.48 0.09 -26.52
C SER A 126 -11.08 -0.45 -26.26
N GLU A 127 -11.04 -1.68 -25.77
CA GLU A 127 -9.80 -2.43 -25.55
C GLU A 127 -8.99 -2.58 -26.85
N SER A 128 -9.64 -2.87 -27.98
CA SER A 128 -8.99 -2.97 -29.29
C SER A 128 -8.25 -1.69 -29.70
N THR A 129 -8.78 -0.52 -29.34
CA THR A 129 -8.10 0.77 -29.60
C THR A 129 -6.90 0.95 -28.67
N ARG A 130 -7.01 0.54 -27.40
CA ARG A 130 -5.88 0.57 -26.46
C ARG A 130 -4.76 -0.39 -26.88
N GLU A 131 -5.10 -1.61 -27.30
CA GLU A 131 -4.15 -2.60 -27.82
C GLU A 131 -3.40 -2.06 -29.05
N PHE A 132 -4.14 -1.48 -30.01
CA PHE A 132 -3.52 -0.82 -31.17
C PHE A 132 -2.51 0.27 -30.76
N LEU A 133 -2.84 1.10 -29.77
CA LEU A 133 -1.94 2.15 -29.29
C LEU A 133 -0.74 1.60 -28.52
N VAL A 134 -0.90 0.48 -27.82
CA VAL A 134 0.20 -0.24 -27.16
C VAL A 134 1.17 -0.79 -28.21
N ASP A 135 0.65 -1.43 -29.27
CA ASP A 135 1.48 -1.95 -30.37
C ASP A 135 2.26 -0.84 -31.08
N VAL A 136 1.62 0.30 -31.32
CA VAL A 136 2.28 1.47 -31.92
C VAL A 136 3.33 2.04 -30.97
N ALA A 137 3.00 2.22 -29.69
CA ALA A 137 3.93 2.74 -28.69
C ALA A 137 5.15 1.83 -28.50
N LEU A 138 4.98 0.51 -28.53
CA LEU A 138 6.08 -0.45 -28.47
C LEU A 138 7.08 -0.29 -29.60
N LYS A 139 6.62 0.00 -30.82
CA LYS A 139 7.49 0.15 -32.00
C LYS A 139 8.37 1.40 -31.98
N ILE A 140 8.01 2.39 -31.19
CA ILE A 140 8.74 3.67 -31.07
C ILE A 140 9.13 3.98 -29.62
N CYS A 141 9.17 2.95 -28.77
CA CYS A 141 9.30 3.13 -27.33
C CYS A 141 10.61 3.84 -26.93
N ASP A 142 11.66 3.66 -27.72
CA ASP A 142 12.97 4.30 -27.62
C ASP A 142 12.98 5.80 -27.88
N LYS A 143 11.93 6.32 -28.54
CA LYS A 143 11.80 7.75 -28.88
C LYS A 143 11.09 8.56 -27.80
N PHE A 144 10.52 7.94 -26.77
CA PHE A 144 9.84 8.67 -25.71
C PHE A 144 10.83 9.34 -24.75
N SER A 145 10.52 10.58 -24.38
CA SER A 145 11.21 11.25 -23.27
C SER A 145 10.88 10.60 -21.93
N THR A 146 11.73 10.82 -20.92
CA THR A 146 11.51 10.30 -19.56
C THR A 146 10.19 10.80 -18.95
N SER A 147 9.78 12.05 -19.24
CA SER A 147 8.48 12.58 -18.81
C SER A 147 7.29 11.87 -19.49
N GLN A 148 7.41 11.54 -20.78
CA GLN A 148 6.39 10.77 -21.49
C GLN A 148 6.30 9.34 -20.93
N ALA A 149 7.45 8.67 -20.77
CA ALA A 149 7.52 7.32 -20.23
C ALA A 149 6.91 7.25 -18.82
N HIS A 150 7.25 8.20 -17.94
CA HIS A 150 6.65 8.33 -16.61
C HIS A 150 5.13 8.40 -16.67
N ARG A 151 4.58 9.31 -17.48
CA ARG A 151 3.12 9.54 -17.55
C ARG A 151 2.39 8.36 -18.15
N MET A 152 2.99 7.69 -19.14
CA MET A 152 2.46 6.48 -19.74
C MET A 152 2.45 5.31 -18.74
N SER A 153 3.53 5.13 -17.97
CA SER A 153 3.58 4.13 -16.89
C SER A 153 2.51 4.38 -15.83
N VAL A 154 2.31 5.63 -15.41
CA VAL A 154 1.22 6.00 -14.49
C VAL A 154 -0.15 5.67 -15.09
N ALA A 155 -0.36 5.92 -16.38
CA ALA A 155 -1.62 5.62 -17.06
C ALA A 155 -1.90 4.12 -17.11
N LEU A 156 -0.91 3.30 -17.47
CA LEU A 156 -1.00 1.84 -17.46
C LEU A 156 -1.39 1.30 -16.07
N CYS A 157 -0.77 1.81 -15.00
CA CYS A 157 -1.11 1.43 -13.63
C CYS A 157 -2.57 1.78 -13.24
N LYS A 158 -3.19 2.78 -13.88
CA LYS A 158 -4.53 3.25 -13.53
C LYS A 158 -5.66 2.51 -14.23
N VAL A 159 -5.45 1.98 -15.44
CA VAL A 159 -6.51 1.27 -16.19
C VAL A 159 -7.05 0.11 -15.39
N ASP A 160 -8.37 0.05 -15.22
CA ASP A 160 -9.03 -0.99 -14.44
C ASP A 160 -9.11 -2.30 -15.26
N GLN A 161 -7.95 -2.93 -15.41
CA GLN A 161 -7.79 -4.20 -16.12
C GLN A 161 -7.08 -5.17 -15.17
N THR A 162 -7.72 -6.31 -14.92
CA THR A 162 -7.21 -7.37 -14.04
C THR A 162 -6.13 -8.22 -14.72
N SER A 163 -6.20 -8.36 -16.05
CA SER A 163 -5.28 -9.15 -16.86
C SER A 163 -4.77 -8.33 -18.06
N PRO A 164 -3.63 -7.62 -17.95
CA PRO A 164 -3.05 -6.89 -19.06
C PRO A 164 -2.52 -7.83 -20.15
N SER A 165 -2.51 -7.37 -21.40
CA SER A 165 -1.95 -8.13 -22.53
C SER A 165 -0.43 -8.29 -22.42
N PRO A 166 0.19 -9.32 -23.04
CA PRO A 166 1.65 -9.48 -23.07
C PRO A 166 2.39 -8.24 -23.58
N GLU A 167 1.84 -7.58 -24.60
CA GLU A 167 2.36 -6.35 -25.20
C GLU A 167 2.28 -5.19 -24.22
N GLN A 168 1.16 -5.05 -23.48
CA GLN A 168 1.02 -4.03 -22.44
C GLN A 168 2.06 -4.20 -21.33
N VAL A 169 2.29 -5.45 -20.89
CA VAL A 169 3.30 -5.77 -19.88
C VAL A 169 4.70 -5.46 -20.39
N THR A 170 4.98 -5.78 -21.65
CA THR A 170 6.27 -5.48 -22.30
C THR A 170 6.51 -3.97 -22.38
N LEU A 171 5.50 -3.21 -22.79
CA LEU A 171 5.58 -1.75 -22.85
C LEU A 171 5.81 -1.18 -21.45
N TYR A 172 5.03 -1.62 -20.46
CA TYR A 172 5.18 -1.18 -19.08
C TYR A 172 6.61 -1.38 -18.58
N LYS A 173 7.19 -2.58 -18.75
CA LYS A 173 8.56 -2.87 -18.34
C LYS A 173 9.58 -1.94 -19.02
N TYR A 174 9.47 -1.78 -20.33
CA TYR A 174 10.37 -0.88 -21.07
C TYR A 174 10.30 0.56 -20.56
N LEU A 175 9.09 1.09 -20.36
CA LEU A 175 8.90 2.45 -19.86
C LEU A 175 9.42 2.60 -18.42
N MET A 176 9.25 1.58 -17.57
CA MET A 176 9.75 1.58 -16.21
C MET A 176 11.28 1.50 -16.15
N ASP A 177 11.91 0.70 -17.01
CA ASP A 177 13.37 0.66 -17.16
C ASP A 177 13.91 2.01 -17.64
N HIS A 178 13.30 2.60 -18.67
CA HIS A 178 13.68 3.92 -19.16
C HIS A 178 13.54 4.99 -18.07
N VAL A 179 12.44 4.99 -17.31
CA VAL A 179 12.28 5.91 -16.17
C VAL A 179 13.34 5.65 -15.11
N ALA A 180 13.60 4.39 -14.74
CA ALA A 180 14.60 4.06 -13.74
C ALA A 180 16.00 4.55 -14.13
N ASP A 181 16.37 4.44 -15.41
CA ASP A 181 17.69 4.81 -15.92
C ASP A 181 17.89 6.32 -16.08
N PHE A 182 16.83 7.07 -16.38
CA PHE A 182 16.93 8.48 -16.75
C PHE A 182 16.17 9.45 -15.83
N MET A 183 15.53 8.98 -14.76
CA MET A 183 14.78 9.84 -13.82
C MET A 183 15.64 10.92 -13.16
N SER A 184 16.92 10.63 -12.95
CA SER A 184 17.87 11.59 -12.39
C SER A 184 18.02 12.80 -13.32
N ASN A 185 17.68 13.96 -12.80
CA ASN A 185 17.71 15.30 -13.41
C ASN A 185 16.58 15.60 -14.39
N GLN A 186 15.60 14.68 -14.51
CA GLN A 186 14.46 14.85 -15.40
C GLN A 186 13.11 14.87 -14.69
N LEU A 187 12.99 14.23 -13.53
CA LEU A 187 11.73 14.14 -12.78
C LEU A 187 11.85 14.78 -11.40
N LYS A 188 10.79 15.45 -10.96
CA LYS A 188 10.68 15.92 -9.57
C LYS A 188 10.34 14.74 -8.66
N ILE A 189 10.74 14.82 -7.39
CA ILE A 189 10.42 13.76 -6.40
C ILE A 189 8.91 13.56 -6.25
N SER A 190 8.09 14.61 -6.40
CA SER A 190 6.64 14.50 -6.42
C SER A 190 6.11 13.63 -7.58
N GLU A 191 6.74 13.68 -8.75
CA GLU A 191 6.41 12.85 -9.90
C GLU A 191 6.85 11.40 -9.67
N VAL A 192 8.06 11.20 -9.15
CA VAL A 192 8.57 9.87 -8.76
C VAL A 192 7.61 9.22 -7.78
N ASN A 193 7.23 9.94 -6.73
CA ASN A 193 6.32 9.48 -5.70
C ASN A 193 4.91 9.15 -6.24
N LEU A 194 4.42 9.90 -7.23
CA LEU A 194 3.17 9.58 -7.93
C LEU A 194 3.25 8.23 -8.64
N LEU A 195 4.37 7.94 -9.33
CA LEU A 195 4.56 6.68 -10.03
C LEU A 195 4.77 5.51 -9.07
N VAL A 196 5.55 5.68 -8.00
CA VAL A 196 5.68 4.68 -6.93
C VAL A 196 4.30 4.34 -6.34
N GLY A 197 3.49 5.36 -6.03
CA GLY A 197 2.14 5.16 -5.51
C GLY A 197 1.20 4.46 -6.49
N ALA A 198 1.28 4.78 -7.79
CA ALA A 198 0.48 4.13 -8.84
C ALA A 198 0.88 2.66 -9.03
N CYS A 199 2.18 2.39 -9.13
CA CYS A 199 2.78 1.06 -9.24
C CYS A 199 2.37 0.16 -8.06
N ILE A 200 2.55 0.64 -6.82
CA ILE A 200 2.20 -0.13 -5.62
C ILE A 200 0.69 -0.40 -5.54
N LYS A 201 -0.15 0.56 -5.94
CA LYS A 201 -1.61 0.36 -5.99
C LYS A 201 -1.99 -0.69 -7.05
N ALA A 202 -1.33 -0.69 -8.22
CA ALA A 202 -1.55 -1.67 -9.27
C ALA A 202 -1.07 -3.07 -8.84
N TYR A 203 0.12 -3.16 -8.24
CA TYR A 203 0.68 -4.38 -7.66
C TYR A 203 -0.28 -5.03 -6.64
N THR A 204 -0.75 -4.24 -5.68
CA THR A 204 -1.58 -4.75 -4.58
C THR A 204 -3.01 -5.12 -4.97
N ARG A 205 -3.57 -4.49 -6.01
CA ARG A 205 -4.99 -4.66 -6.36
C ARG A 205 -5.24 -5.42 -7.66
N LYS A 206 -4.23 -5.55 -8.52
CA LYS A 206 -4.41 -6.07 -9.88
C LYS A 206 -3.49 -7.25 -10.16
N SER A 207 -2.17 -7.02 -10.23
CA SER A 207 -1.23 -8.04 -10.68
C SER A 207 0.19 -7.78 -10.19
N GLU A 208 0.91 -8.85 -9.85
CA GLU A 208 2.32 -8.81 -9.48
C GLU A 208 3.22 -8.24 -10.59
N LEU A 209 2.77 -8.29 -11.85
CA LEU A 209 3.49 -7.80 -13.03
C LEU A 209 3.78 -6.30 -12.99
N TYR A 210 3.07 -5.53 -12.17
CA TYR A 210 3.32 -4.11 -12.00
C TYR A 210 4.51 -3.82 -11.07
N PHE A 211 5.02 -4.81 -10.33
CA PHE A 211 6.21 -4.64 -9.49
C PHE A 211 7.47 -4.45 -10.35
N HIS A 212 8.26 -3.43 -10.05
CA HIS A 212 9.49 -3.11 -10.80
C HIS A 212 10.63 -2.70 -9.85
N GLU A 213 11.42 -3.68 -9.43
CA GLU A 213 12.45 -3.53 -8.39
C GLU A 213 13.47 -2.43 -8.69
N LYS A 214 14.09 -2.45 -9.87
CA LYS A 214 15.08 -1.44 -10.31
C LYS A 214 14.57 -0.01 -10.20
N PHE A 215 13.28 0.21 -10.49
CA PHE A 215 12.67 1.54 -10.36
C PHE A 215 12.46 1.92 -8.89
N LEU A 216 12.02 0.97 -8.06
CA LEU A 216 11.85 1.20 -6.62
C LEU A 216 13.18 1.51 -5.92
N GLU A 217 14.27 0.85 -6.32
CA GLU A 217 15.62 1.13 -5.83
C GLU A 217 16.12 2.51 -6.27
N ASN A 218 16.04 2.82 -7.58
CA ASN A 218 16.49 4.10 -8.12
C ASN A 218 15.66 5.27 -7.60
N SER A 219 14.37 5.08 -7.29
CA SER A 219 13.55 6.13 -6.68
C SER A 219 13.94 6.46 -5.24
N MET A 220 14.44 5.49 -4.46
CA MET A 220 15.04 5.76 -3.15
C MET A 220 16.35 6.54 -3.29
N GLN A 221 17.21 6.14 -4.24
CA GLN A 221 18.49 6.82 -4.48
C GLN A 221 18.27 8.26 -4.96
N CYS A 222 17.35 8.46 -5.89
CA CYS A 222 16.93 9.77 -6.40
C CYS A 222 16.52 10.72 -5.25
N ALA A 223 15.75 10.23 -4.26
CA ALA A 223 15.36 11.04 -3.10
C ALA A 223 16.56 11.48 -2.24
N VAL A 224 17.57 10.61 -2.10
CA VAL A 224 18.80 10.92 -1.36
C VAL A 224 19.63 11.96 -2.13
N ASP A 225 19.89 11.69 -3.41
CA ASP A 225 20.71 12.53 -4.30
C ASP A 225 20.15 13.95 -4.39
N TYR A 226 18.82 14.07 -4.39
CA TYR A 226 18.10 15.35 -4.56
C TYR A 226 17.89 16.10 -3.26
N GLN A 227 18.39 15.55 -2.16
CA GLN A 227 18.17 16.10 -0.85
C GLN A 227 16.69 16.32 -0.53
N ALA A 228 15.83 15.40 -0.96
CA ALA A 228 14.37 15.49 -0.84
C ALA A 228 13.93 15.91 0.57
N SER A 229 12.87 16.72 0.65
CA SER A 229 12.35 17.21 1.92
C SER A 229 11.82 16.07 2.81
N ILE A 230 11.66 16.35 4.12
CA ILE A 230 11.05 15.42 5.09
C ILE A 230 9.69 14.89 4.57
N LEU A 231 8.86 15.77 4.01
CA LEU A 231 7.54 15.40 3.47
C LEU A 231 7.65 14.48 2.26
N GLU A 232 8.56 14.76 1.33
CA GLU A 232 8.77 13.96 0.14
C GLU A 232 9.25 12.55 0.49
N ILE A 233 10.25 12.46 1.39
CA ILE A 233 10.79 11.18 1.86
C ILE A 233 9.72 10.38 2.62
N GLY A 234 9.01 11.01 3.56
CA GLY A 234 7.97 10.32 4.33
C GLY A 234 6.80 9.86 3.46
N ASN A 235 6.46 10.57 2.38
CA ASN A 235 5.45 10.11 1.43
C ASN A 235 5.92 8.90 0.59
N LEU A 236 7.20 8.87 0.20
CA LEU A 236 7.78 7.68 -0.43
C LEU A 236 7.72 6.48 0.52
N LEU A 237 8.21 6.63 1.75
CA LEU A 237 8.15 5.59 2.79
C LEU A 237 6.72 5.12 3.06
N ARG A 238 5.74 6.02 3.06
CA ARG A 238 4.32 5.67 3.18
C ARG A 238 3.85 4.77 2.04
N ASN A 239 4.32 4.98 0.81
CA ASN A 239 3.97 4.11 -0.30
C ASN A 239 4.62 2.73 -0.13
N TYR A 240 5.93 2.66 0.16
CA TYR A 240 6.64 1.40 0.38
C TYR A 240 6.08 0.58 1.56
N SER A 241 5.66 1.23 2.64
CA SER A 241 5.12 0.54 3.82
C SER A 241 3.80 -0.19 3.56
N ARG A 242 3.06 0.16 2.49
CA ARG A 242 1.84 -0.56 2.06
C ARG A 242 2.12 -1.98 1.58
N VAL A 243 3.30 -2.19 1.01
CA VAL A 243 3.76 -3.50 0.52
C VAL A 243 4.86 -4.08 1.41
N SER A 244 5.20 -3.41 2.51
CA SER A 244 6.29 -3.81 3.41
C SER A 244 7.62 -3.96 2.66
N TYR A 245 7.90 -3.08 1.70
CA TYR A 245 9.17 -3.08 0.98
C TYR A 245 10.28 -2.49 1.88
N PRO A 246 11.44 -3.16 1.99
CA PRO A 246 12.52 -2.74 2.88
C PRO A 246 13.22 -1.48 2.34
N CYS A 247 13.25 -0.41 3.13
CA CYS A 247 13.74 0.90 2.70
C CYS A 247 14.84 1.46 3.63
N TYR A 248 15.81 0.64 4.06
CA TYR A 248 16.78 1.02 5.09
C TYR A 248 17.50 2.34 4.79
N LYS A 249 18.04 2.50 3.58
CA LYS A 249 18.73 3.73 3.16
C LYS A 249 17.86 4.98 3.32
N LEU A 250 16.58 4.88 2.96
CA LEU A 250 15.65 6.00 3.01
C LEU A 250 15.16 6.27 4.45
N ILE A 251 15.03 5.21 5.27
CA ILE A 251 14.74 5.31 6.70
C ILE A 251 15.90 6.04 7.41
N ASP A 252 17.14 5.61 7.20
CA ASP A 252 18.33 6.22 7.81
C ASP A 252 18.50 7.67 7.37
N TYR A 253 18.23 7.96 6.10
CA TYR A 253 18.31 9.32 5.58
C TYR A 253 17.28 10.25 6.23
N LEU A 254 16.04 9.78 6.43
CA LEU A 254 15.02 10.55 7.13
C LEU A 254 15.33 10.69 8.62
N ASP A 255 15.81 9.62 9.28
CA ASP A 255 16.25 9.64 10.69
C ASP A 255 17.30 10.72 10.94
N GLU A 256 18.33 10.79 10.10
CA GLU A 256 19.33 11.84 10.15
C GLU A 256 18.75 13.24 9.98
N LYS A 257 17.81 13.42 9.04
CA LYS A 257 17.16 14.72 8.82
C LYS A 257 16.32 15.12 10.03
N LEU A 258 15.52 14.21 10.57
CA LEU A 258 14.70 14.49 11.76
C LEU A 258 15.56 14.87 12.97
N ALA A 259 16.70 14.20 13.16
CA ALA A 259 17.64 14.54 14.22
C ALA A 259 18.25 15.95 14.06
N LYS A 260 18.52 16.38 12.82
CA LYS A 260 19.11 17.69 12.50
C LYS A 260 18.08 18.84 12.47
N HIS A 261 16.79 18.53 12.35
CA HIS A 261 15.72 19.53 12.25
C HIS A 261 14.92 19.63 13.55
N PRO A 262 15.20 20.63 14.42
CA PRO A 262 14.59 20.69 15.75
C PRO A 262 13.07 20.90 15.74
N ASP A 263 12.52 21.49 14.67
CA ASP A 263 11.11 21.85 14.50
C ASP A 263 10.36 20.95 13.50
N PHE A 264 10.79 19.68 13.32
CA PHE A 264 10.17 18.81 12.32
C PHE A 264 8.66 18.59 12.56
N GLU A 265 8.18 18.73 13.79
CA GLU A 265 6.77 18.62 14.15
C GLU A 265 5.90 19.74 13.55
N LYS A 266 6.51 20.83 13.09
CA LYS A 266 5.82 21.91 12.34
C LYS A 266 5.75 21.62 10.84
N VAL A 267 6.39 20.54 10.38
CA VAL A 267 6.48 20.18 8.97
C VAL A 267 5.18 19.48 8.55
N GLY A 268 4.16 20.29 8.22
CA GLY A 268 2.99 19.88 7.46
C GLY A 268 2.17 18.72 8.05
N SER A 269 1.76 17.79 7.19
CA SER A 269 0.79 16.75 7.51
C SER A 269 1.40 15.55 8.24
N LEU A 270 0.58 14.78 8.98
CA LEU A 270 1.06 13.68 9.83
C LEU A 270 1.37 12.38 9.06
N GLU A 271 0.75 12.19 7.90
CA GLU A 271 0.81 10.95 7.12
C GLU A 271 2.23 10.52 6.71
N PRO A 272 3.17 11.43 6.34
CA PRO A 272 4.56 11.09 6.06
C PRO A 272 5.28 10.48 7.28
N PHE A 273 5.00 10.99 8.50
CA PHE A 273 5.60 10.48 9.74
C PHE A 273 5.03 9.10 10.10
N ILE A 274 3.72 8.88 9.91
CA ILE A 274 3.13 7.54 10.03
C ILE A 274 3.78 6.58 9.03
N GLY A 275 4.03 7.04 7.80
CA GLY A 275 4.78 6.29 6.79
C GLY A 275 6.16 5.85 7.26
N PHE A 276 6.92 6.78 7.85
CA PHE A 276 8.24 6.51 8.44
C PHE A 276 8.18 5.47 9.56
N LEU A 277 7.27 5.66 10.53
CA LEU A 277 7.12 4.73 11.66
C LEU A 277 6.70 3.33 11.19
N SER A 278 5.73 3.24 10.28
CA SER A 278 5.31 1.95 9.71
C SER A 278 6.42 1.28 8.90
N SER A 279 7.29 2.03 8.21
CA SER A 279 8.47 1.44 7.54
C SER A 279 9.48 0.86 8.53
N CYS A 280 9.75 1.58 9.63
CA CYS A 280 10.61 1.08 10.71
C CYS A 280 10.03 -0.19 11.35
N SER A 281 8.74 -0.16 11.70
CA SER A 281 8.00 -1.29 12.28
C SER A 281 7.97 -2.49 11.34
N ASN A 282 7.61 -2.30 10.07
CA ASN A 282 7.60 -3.36 9.06
C ASN A 282 8.97 -4.04 8.96
N CYS A 283 10.05 -3.27 8.95
CA CYS A 283 11.40 -3.81 8.84
C CYS A 283 11.97 -4.29 10.18
N SER A 284 11.24 -4.22 11.30
CA SER A 284 11.79 -4.42 12.65
C SER A 284 13.12 -3.68 12.85
N TYR A 285 13.20 -2.43 12.39
CA TYR A 285 14.44 -1.67 12.31
C TYR A 285 14.33 -0.40 13.14
N LYS A 286 15.26 -0.22 14.08
CA LYS A 286 15.34 0.97 14.93
C LYS A 286 16.44 1.90 14.39
N PRO A 287 16.07 3.09 13.89
CA PRO A 287 17.04 4.05 13.38
C PRO A 287 17.99 4.54 14.47
N LYS A 288 19.19 4.96 14.05
CA LYS A 288 20.30 5.34 14.92
C LYS A 288 19.96 6.53 15.82
N PHE A 289 19.32 7.55 15.27
CA PHE A 289 19.03 8.80 15.97
C PHE A 289 17.63 8.85 16.57
N TRP A 290 16.84 7.77 16.47
CA TRP A 290 15.47 7.69 16.96
C TRP A 290 15.29 8.25 18.38
N LEU A 291 16.17 7.90 19.33
CA LEU A 291 16.08 8.35 20.71
C LEU A 291 16.20 9.88 20.87
N SER A 292 16.90 10.58 19.96
CA SER A 292 17.11 12.03 20.03
C SER A 292 15.87 12.87 19.72
N TYR A 293 14.86 12.28 19.10
CA TYR A 293 13.62 12.96 18.73
C TYR A 293 12.34 12.17 19.07
N GLN A 294 12.48 10.99 19.68
CA GLN A 294 11.36 10.11 20.04
C GLN A 294 10.26 10.83 20.81
N GLU A 295 10.59 11.63 21.82
CA GLU A 295 9.60 12.34 22.65
C GLU A 295 8.77 13.30 21.81
N ARG A 296 9.42 14.15 21.00
CA ARG A 296 8.75 15.08 20.07
C ARG A 296 7.89 14.35 19.04
N PHE A 297 8.36 13.20 18.55
CA PHE A 297 7.59 12.36 17.64
C PHE A 297 6.31 11.82 18.31
N VAL A 298 6.42 11.36 19.56
CA VAL A 298 5.27 10.89 20.35
C VAL A 298 4.29 12.03 20.62
N GLU A 299 4.77 13.22 20.99
CA GLU A 299 3.93 14.40 21.17
C GLU A 299 3.16 14.78 19.90
N LEU A 300 3.81 14.67 18.74
CA LEU A 300 3.16 14.92 17.45
C LEU A 300 1.98 13.94 17.22
N ILE A 301 2.16 12.67 17.57
CA ILE A 301 1.08 11.67 17.48
C ILE A 301 -0.02 11.97 18.50
N ASP A 302 0.35 12.28 19.75
CA ASP A 302 -0.61 12.55 20.83
C ASP A 302 -1.49 13.76 20.55
N LYS A 303 -0.92 14.84 19.99
CA LYS A 303 -1.66 16.04 19.55
C LYS A 303 -2.70 15.75 18.47
N ASN A 304 -2.50 14.69 17.68
CA ASN A 304 -3.33 14.34 16.53
C ASN A 304 -4.16 13.06 16.74
N LYS A 305 -4.17 12.49 17.95
CA LYS A 305 -4.81 11.19 18.25
C LYS A 305 -6.33 11.14 17.99
N THR A 306 -7.00 12.29 18.04
CA THR A 306 -8.44 12.42 17.73
C THR A 306 -8.73 12.58 16.24
N GLY A 307 -7.69 12.68 15.39
CA GLY A 307 -7.82 12.82 13.96
C GLY A 307 -8.15 11.50 13.25
N PRO A 308 -8.35 11.53 11.91
CA PRO A 308 -8.70 10.35 11.11
C PRO A 308 -7.47 9.47 10.82
N ILE A 309 -6.68 9.12 11.84
CA ILE A 309 -5.48 8.29 11.72
C ILE A 309 -5.75 6.85 12.18
N PRO A 310 -5.03 5.85 11.65
CA PRO A 310 -5.14 4.46 12.10
C PRO A 310 -4.42 4.28 13.46
N LEU A 311 -4.94 4.91 14.52
CA LEU A 311 -4.22 5.11 15.79
C LEU A 311 -3.80 3.79 16.44
N ILE A 312 -4.65 2.77 16.48
CA ILE A 312 -4.31 1.46 17.05
C ILE A 312 -3.06 0.89 16.38
N ARG A 313 -3.01 0.94 15.03
CA ARG A 313 -1.85 0.49 14.27
C ARG A 313 -0.61 1.34 14.56
N VAL A 314 -0.75 2.66 14.63
CA VAL A 314 0.35 3.58 14.94
C VAL A 314 0.94 3.28 16.33
N VAL A 315 0.10 3.06 17.33
CA VAL A 315 0.54 2.70 18.68
C VAL A 315 1.19 1.32 18.70
N THR A 316 0.67 0.34 17.95
CA THR A 316 1.33 -0.95 17.77
C THR A 316 2.71 -0.80 17.12
N ASP A 317 2.85 0.06 16.10
CA ASP A 317 4.15 0.32 15.46
C ASP A 317 5.14 0.99 16.45
N LEU A 318 4.68 1.88 17.34
CA LEU A 318 5.51 2.40 18.44
C LEU A 318 5.98 1.29 19.39
N VAL A 319 5.09 0.37 19.76
CA VAL A 319 5.42 -0.78 20.62
C VAL A 319 6.46 -1.70 19.96
N VAL A 320 6.34 -1.97 18.66
CA VAL A 320 7.36 -2.70 17.87
C VAL A 320 8.73 -2.03 17.98
N MET A 321 8.76 -0.70 17.98
CA MET A 321 9.96 0.13 18.15
C MET A 321 10.47 0.21 19.60
N LYS A 322 9.86 -0.55 20.51
CA LYS A 322 10.09 -0.52 21.96
C LYS A 322 9.78 0.85 22.59
N CYS A 323 8.85 1.60 22.00
CA CYS A 323 8.35 2.88 22.50
C CYS A 323 6.98 2.67 23.15
N TRP A 324 6.96 2.49 24.47
CA TRP A 324 5.75 2.25 25.26
C TRP A 324 5.20 3.57 25.79
N VAL A 325 4.05 4.02 25.27
CA VAL A 325 3.42 5.28 25.65
C VAL A 325 2.08 5.00 26.32
N SER A 326 2.05 4.97 27.66
CA SER A 326 0.87 4.56 28.44
C SER A 326 -0.37 5.38 28.09
N SER A 327 -0.24 6.70 27.95
CA SER A 327 -1.36 7.59 27.64
C SER A 327 -2.03 7.28 26.29
N LEU A 328 -1.25 6.89 25.28
CA LEU A 328 -1.77 6.50 23.97
C LEU A 328 -2.39 5.09 23.99
N ILE A 329 -1.77 4.15 24.72
CA ILE A 329 -2.31 2.80 24.91
C ILE A 329 -3.65 2.87 25.66
N ASP A 330 -3.69 3.62 26.76
CA ASP A 330 -4.91 3.87 27.54
C ASP A 330 -6.00 4.43 26.65
N TYR A 331 -5.68 5.42 25.81
CA TYR A 331 -6.64 6.02 24.88
C TYR A 331 -7.17 5.00 23.86
N CYS A 332 -6.29 4.20 23.27
CA CYS A 332 -6.66 3.12 22.34
C CYS A 332 -7.54 2.04 22.98
N PHE A 333 -7.48 1.85 24.30
CA PHE A 333 -8.24 0.83 25.03
C PHE A 333 -9.56 1.34 25.62
N ARG A 334 -9.87 2.64 25.51
CA ARG A 334 -11.16 3.20 25.95
C ARG A 334 -12.31 2.64 25.12
N GLU A 335 -13.39 2.26 25.80
CA GLU A 335 -14.59 1.74 25.14
C GLU A 335 -15.15 2.75 24.15
N GLU A 336 -15.23 4.04 24.50
CA GLU A 336 -15.79 5.07 23.61
C GLU A 336 -14.97 5.24 22.32
N PHE A 337 -13.65 5.11 22.43
CA PHE A 337 -12.76 5.15 21.27
C PHE A 337 -12.96 3.90 20.41
N LEU A 338 -12.92 2.71 21.01
CA LEU A 338 -13.05 1.44 20.29
C LEU A 338 -14.40 1.30 19.60
N ASP A 339 -15.49 1.69 20.26
CA ASP A 339 -16.84 1.66 19.70
C ASP A 339 -16.95 2.57 18.48
N SER A 340 -16.35 3.76 18.51
CA SER A 340 -16.34 4.68 17.37
C SER A 340 -15.41 4.20 16.25
N PHE A 341 -14.22 3.74 16.61
CA PHE A 341 -13.15 3.39 15.68
C PHE A 341 -13.48 2.11 14.90
N LEU A 342 -14.00 1.08 15.60
CA LEU A 342 -14.29 -0.24 15.03
C LEU A 342 -15.68 -0.33 14.40
N ARG A 343 -16.56 0.66 14.52
CA ARG A 343 -17.91 0.61 13.91
C ARG A 343 -17.92 0.57 12.37
N ARG A 344 -16.80 0.90 11.73
CA ARG A 344 -16.67 0.98 10.28
C ARG A 344 -16.76 -0.41 9.64
N GLU A 345 -17.32 -0.49 8.44
CA GLU A 345 -17.28 -1.70 7.62
C GLU A 345 -15.82 -2.08 7.27
N GLN A 346 -15.54 -3.39 7.16
CA GLN A 346 -14.20 -3.94 6.83
C GLN A 346 -13.07 -3.65 7.85
N ASN A 347 -13.39 -3.63 9.14
CA ASN A 347 -12.48 -3.40 10.27
C ASN A 347 -11.56 -4.57 10.68
N LYS A 348 -11.47 -5.66 9.89
CA LYS A 348 -10.70 -6.87 10.28
C LYS A 348 -9.23 -6.55 10.62
N ILE A 349 -8.59 -5.68 9.83
CA ILE A 349 -7.18 -5.29 10.04
C ILE A 349 -7.03 -4.52 11.36
N ASP A 350 -7.99 -3.68 11.70
CA ASP A 350 -7.98 -2.90 12.94
C ASP A 350 -8.17 -3.80 14.17
N TYR A 351 -9.06 -4.79 14.09
CA TYR A 351 -9.19 -5.81 15.13
C TYR A 351 -7.90 -6.62 15.32
N LEU A 352 -7.24 -7.02 14.23
CA LEU A 352 -5.96 -7.72 14.32
C LEU A 352 -4.86 -6.83 14.92
N ALA A 353 -4.83 -5.54 14.58
CA ALA A 353 -3.90 -4.58 15.19
C ALA A 353 -4.18 -4.39 16.69
N LEU A 354 -5.45 -4.31 17.09
CA LEU A 354 -5.88 -4.24 18.49
C LEU A 354 -5.46 -5.49 19.25
N LEU A 355 -5.69 -6.67 18.68
CA LEU A 355 -5.31 -7.94 19.29
C LEU A 355 -3.79 -8.01 19.51
N ARG A 356 -2.98 -7.55 18.55
CA ARG A 356 -1.52 -7.49 18.71
C ARG A 356 -1.10 -6.53 19.82
N LEU A 357 -1.73 -5.36 19.92
CA LEU A 357 -1.47 -4.40 20.99
C LEU A 357 -1.83 -5.00 22.36
N TYR A 358 -3.03 -5.56 22.48
CA TYR A 358 -3.51 -6.24 23.68
C TYR A 358 -2.58 -7.37 24.13
N GLN A 359 -2.13 -8.21 23.19
CA GLN A 359 -1.18 -9.30 23.44
C GLN A 359 0.14 -8.77 23.99
N ALA A 360 0.73 -7.77 23.32
CA ALA A 360 2.00 -7.19 23.74
C ALA A 360 1.90 -6.53 25.12
N VAL A 361 0.85 -5.74 25.35
CA VAL A 361 0.61 -5.05 26.63
C VAL A 361 0.41 -6.05 27.77
N SER A 362 -0.30 -7.16 27.51
CA SER A 362 -0.61 -8.16 28.54
C SER A 362 0.55 -9.10 28.88
N THR A 363 1.62 -9.12 28.09
CA THR A 363 2.70 -10.12 28.21
C THR A 363 4.09 -9.51 28.39
N ILE A 364 4.41 -8.43 27.68
CA ILE A 364 5.77 -7.87 27.58
C ILE A 364 5.85 -6.37 27.91
N TYR A 365 4.77 -5.77 28.41
CA TYR A 365 4.78 -4.38 28.85
C TYR A 365 5.78 -4.18 30.02
N PRO A 366 6.72 -3.22 29.93
CA PRO A 366 7.70 -2.98 30.99
C PRO A 366 7.06 -2.65 32.34
N GLY A 367 7.41 -3.41 33.39
CA GLY A 367 6.88 -3.20 34.75
C GLY A 367 5.44 -3.69 34.96
N GLY A 368 4.84 -4.33 33.95
CA GLY A 368 3.46 -4.80 33.97
C GLY A 368 2.45 -3.68 33.78
N TYR A 369 1.54 -3.85 32.82
CA TYR A 369 0.49 -2.86 32.57
C TYR A 369 -0.58 -2.93 33.66
N LYS A 370 -0.90 -1.79 34.28
CA LYS A 370 -1.81 -1.71 35.44
C LYS A 370 -3.13 -0.98 35.15
N HIS A 371 -3.30 -0.48 33.93
CA HIS A 371 -4.50 0.24 33.52
C HIS A 371 -5.54 -0.70 32.93
N ASN A 372 -6.71 -0.15 32.58
CA ASN A 372 -7.82 -0.92 32.05
C ASN A 372 -7.45 -1.53 30.70
N LEU A 373 -7.76 -2.82 30.55
CA LEU A 373 -7.72 -3.53 29.27
C LEU A 373 -9.06 -3.34 28.54
N PRO A 374 -9.11 -3.55 27.22
CA PRO A 374 -10.36 -3.49 26.46
C PRO A 374 -11.37 -4.51 26.98
N SER A 375 -12.65 -4.24 26.74
CA SER A 375 -13.73 -5.13 27.17
C SER A 375 -13.58 -6.53 26.57
N HIS A 376 -13.99 -7.53 27.34
CA HIS A 376 -13.89 -8.94 26.95
C HIS A 376 -14.56 -9.22 25.60
N ASN A 377 -15.70 -8.58 25.32
CA ASN A 377 -16.46 -8.76 24.08
C ASN A 377 -15.66 -8.31 22.85
N VAL A 378 -15.01 -7.15 22.92
CA VAL A 378 -14.20 -6.61 21.81
C VAL A 378 -13.00 -7.51 21.53
N ILE A 379 -12.33 -7.99 22.58
CA ILE A 379 -11.19 -8.90 22.44
C ILE A 379 -11.61 -10.28 21.91
N GLU A 380 -12.74 -10.83 22.36
CA GLU A 380 -13.24 -12.10 21.83
C GLU A 380 -13.58 -12.03 20.34
N GLU A 381 -14.10 -10.88 19.87
CA GLU A 381 -14.32 -10.67 18.44
C GLU A 381 -13.00 -10.63 17.66
N ALA A 382 -11.99 -9.92 18.19
CA ALA A 382 -10.66 -9.90 17.60
C ALA A 382 -10.02 -11.31 17.54
N LYS A 383 -10.21 -12.13 18.59
CA LYS A 383 -9.76 -13.53 18.63
C LYS A 383 -10.43 -14.39 17.58
N LYS A 384 -11.74 -14.25 17.36
CA LYS A 384 -12.46 -15.00 16.31
C LYS A 384 -11.86 -14.72 14.93
N ILE A 385 -11.51 -13.47 14.63
CA ILE A 385 -10.92 -13.07 13.35
C ILE A 385 -9.54 -13.71 13.12
N GLU A 386 -8.69 -13.80 14.15
CA GLU A 386 -7.37 -14.46 14.05
C GLU A 386 -7.51 -15.99 13.83
N LEU A 387 -8.56 -16.60 14.38
CA LEU A 387 -8.79 -18.05 14.40
C LEU A 387 -9.43 -18.62 13.12
N ASP A 388 -9.73 -17.80 12.11
CA ASP A 388 -10.38 -18.20 10.85
C ASP A 388 -9.44 -18.98 9.90
N ARG A 389 -8.69 -19.97 10.44
CA ARG A 389 -7.77 -20.85 9.70
C ARG A 389 -8.16 -22.31 9.92
N ALA A 390 -8.54 -22.99 8.84
CA ALA A 390 -8.97 -24.39 8.87
C ALA A 390 -7.88 -25.40 8.42
N ASP A 391 -6.71 -24.92 7.95
CA ASP A 391 -5.68 -25.76 7.32
C ASP A 391 -4.38 -25.79 8.14
N PHE A 392 -3.82 -26.99 8.31
CA PHE A 392 -2.61 -27.29 9.08
C PHE A 392 -1.60 -28.08 8.22
N PRO A 393 -1.00 -27.46 7.19
CA PRO A 393 -0.22 -28.18 6.17
C PRO A 393 1.10 -28.78 6.69
N LEU A 394 1.54 -28.39 7.89
CA LEU A 394 2.74 -28.97 8.51
C LEU A 394 2.44 -30.27 9.27
N GLU A 395 1.18 -30.55 9.62
CA GLU A 395 0.82 -31.56 10.64
C GLU A 395 1.39 -32.95 10.34
N GLY A 396 1.23 -33.45 9.12
CA GLY A 396 1.70 -34.78 8.74
C GLY A 396 3.22 -34.92 8.81
N ALA A 397 3.95 -33.98 8.18
CA ALA A 397 5.41 -33.97 8.19
C ALA A 397 5.97 -33.72 9.59
N LEU A 398 5.33 -32.84 10.36
CA LEU A 398 5.71 -32.52 11.74
C LEU A 398 5.52 -33.74 12.63
N SER A 399 4.36 -34.40 12.56
CA SER A 399 4.05 -35.60 13.33
C SER A 399 5.05 -36.71 13.04
N TYR A 400 5.45 -36.89 11.78
CA TYR A 400 6.49 -37.86 11.43
C TYR A 400 7.85 -37.47 12.02
N ALA A 401 8.25 -36.19 11.91
CA ALA A 401 9.51 -35.68 12.44
C ALA A 401 9.65 -35.87 13.97
N VAL A 402 8.53 -35.86 14.70
CA VAL A 402 8.51 -36.00 16.17
C VAL A 402 8.12 -37.42 16.65
N GLY A 403 7.93 -38.39 15.74
CA GLY A 403 7.67 -39.78 16.09
C GLY A 403 6.19 -40.14 16.35
N GLY A 404 5.25 -39.33 15.86
CA GLY A 404 3.82 -39.63 15.78
C GLY A 404 2.90 -38.47 16.16
N TYR A 405 1.65 -38.53 15.72
CA TYR A 405 0.60 -37.51 15.96
C TYR A 405 0.34 -37.22 17.44
N LYS A 406 0.55 -38.21 18.31
CA LYS A 406 0.38 -38.07 19.77
C LYS A 406 1.31 -37.05 20.44
N TYR A 407 2.29 -36.52 19.71
CA TYR A 407 3.23 -35.50 20.19
C TYR A 407 2.97 -34.09 19.63
N VAL A 408 1.95 -33.94 18.77
CA VAL A 408 1.60 -32.69 18.10
C VAL A 408 0.18 -32.31 18.43
N LEU A 409 -0.02 -31.07 18.87
CA LEU A 409 -1.35 -30.49 19.07
C LEU A 409 -1.55 -29.31 18.13
N SER A 410 -2.49 -29.43 17.21
CA SER A 410 -2.77 -28.40 16.20
C SER A 410 -3.87 -27.42 16.66
N GLY A 411 -3.76 -26.17 16.24
CA GLY A 411 -4.82 -25.16 16.41
C GLY A 411 -4.99 -24.68 17.85
N VAL A 412 -3.89 -24.35 18.51
CA VAL A 412 -3.89 -23.95 19.92
C VAL A 412 -3.97 -22.43 20.05
N SER A 413 -4.77 -21.97 21.01
CA SER A 413 -4.85 -20.55 21.37
C SER A 413 -4.32 -20.29 22.77
N THR A 414 -3.87 -19.09 23.08
CA THR A 414 -3.61 -18.68 24.47
C THR A 414 -4.80 -17.91 25.03
N ARG A 415 -4.88 -17.71 26.34
CA ARG A 415 -5.90 -16.86 26.98
C ARG A 415 -5.90 -15.42 26.44
N TYR A 416 -4.74 -14.95 25.98
CA TYR A 416 -4.55 -13.64 25.35
C TYR A 416 -4.87 -13.61 23.84
N GLY A 417 -5.28 -14.74 23.26
CA GLY A 417 -5.70 -14.80 21.87
C GLY A 417 -4.58 -15.02 20.85
N HIS A 418 -3.37 -15.37 21.27
CA HIS A 418 -2.34 -15.80 20.32
C HIS A 418 -2.77 -17.12 19.70
N PHE A 419 -2.79 -17.21 18.36
CA PHE A 419 -2.95 -18.48 17.65
C PHE A 419 -1.60 -19.13 17.34
N ILE A 420 -1.48 -20.41 17.64
CA ILE A 420 -0.31 -21.26 17.42
C ILE A 420 -0.74 -22.42 16.52
N ASP A 421 -0.08 -22.59 15.37
CA ASP A 421 -0.47 -23.60 14.40
C ASP A 421 -0.25 -25.02 14.98
N HIS A 422 0.90 -25.27 15.60
CA HIS A 422 1.18 -26.52 16.31
C HIS A 422 1.94 -26.32 17.62
N VAL A 423 1.64 -27.14 18.61
CA VAL A 423 2.36 -27.23 19.88
C VAL A 423 3.01 -28.60 20.02
N ILE A 424 4.26 -28.60 20.46
CA ILE A 424 5.04 -29.78 20.84
C ILE A 424 5.57 -29.55 22.25
N VAL A 425 5.69 -30.61 23.05
CA VAL A 425 6.24 -30.51 24.41
C VAL A 425 7.46 -31.39 24.56
N ARG A 426 8.54 -30.79 25.08
CA ARG A 426 9.84 -31.44 25.26
C ARG A 426 10.29 -31.31 26.70
N GLN A 427 10.69 -32.40 27.32
CA GLN A 427 11.29 -32.40 28.66
C GLN A 427 12.74 -31.92 28.61
N LYS A 428 13.28 -31.44 29.73
CA LYS A 428 14.73 -31.15 29.87
C LYS A 428 15.65 -32.32 29.47
N SER A 429 15.19 -33.56 29.65
CA SER A 429 15.90 -34.78 29.21
C SER A 429 16.04 -34.91 27.69
N GLY A 430 15.38 -34.04 26.93
CA GLY A 430 15.32 -34.06 25.48
C GLY A 430 14.18 -34.92 24.91
N LYS A 431 13.48 -35.69 25.75
CA LYS A 431 12.37 -36.58 25.35
C LYS A 431 11.07 -35.80 25.14
N LEU A 432 10.29 -36.19 24.14
CA LEU A 432 8.98 -35.62 23.84
C LEU A 432 7.88 -36.17 24.75
N THR A 433 6.94 -35.31 25.11
CA THR A 433 5.78 -35.64 25.95
C THR A 433 4.54 -35.84 25.09
N VAL A 434 3.81 -36.92 25.34
CA VAL A 434 2.53 -37.20 24.69
C VAL A 434 1.50 -36.17 25.13
N ILE A 435 0.74 -35.63 24.18
CA ILE A 435 -0.33 -34.67 24.43
C ILE A 435 -1.66 -35.43 24.36
N ASN A 436 -2.37 -35.54 25.48
CA ASN A 436 -3.65 -36.23 25.56
C ASN A 436 -4.78 -35.29 25.08
N GLU A 437 -5.23 -35.45 23.83
CA GLU A 437 -6.37 -34.66 23.33
C GLU A 437 -7.70 -34.99 24.03
N ASN A 438 -7.85 -36.21 24.56
CA ASN A 438 -9.09 -36.70 25.19
C ASN A 438 -9.44 -36.00 26.52
N GLU A 439 -8.50 -35.26 27.11
CA GLU A 439 -8.73 -34.45 28.32
C GLU A 439 -9.37 -33.09 27.99
N LEU A 440 -9.33 -32.67 26.71
CA LEU A 440 -10.01 -31.48 26.19
C LEU A 440 -11.49 -31.82 25.89
N LYS A 441 -12.28 -32.08 26.94
CA LYS A 441 -13.72 -32.39 26.78
C LYS A 441 -14.54 -31.15 26.41
N GLY A 442 -15.30 -31.25 25.31
CA GLY A 442 -16.33 -30.29 24.89
C GLY A 442 -15.94 -29.42 23.69
N ASN A 443 -16.90 -28.70 23.09
CA ASN A 443 -16.71 -27.70 22.04
C ASN A 443 -15.86 -26.47 22.46
N CYS A 444 -15.12 -26.56 23.57
CA CYS A 444 -14.27 -25.50 24.08
C CYS A 444 -12.95 -25.48 23.29
N ARG A 445 -12.57 -24.29 22.83
CA ARG A 445 -11.33 -24.03 22.08
C ARG A 445 -10.11 -24.61 22.82
N LYS A 446 -9.18 -25.23 22.09
CA LYS A 446 -7.92 -25.74 22.64
C LYS A 446 -7.07 -24.56 23.14
N THR A 447 -6.95 -24.40 24.45
CA THR A 447 -6.13 -23.35 25.06
C THR A 447 -4.80 -23.90 25.57
N LEU A 448 -3.73 -23.13 25.46
CA LEU A 448 -2.39 -23.52 25.92
C LEU A 448 -2.38 -23.73 27.44
N GLU A 449 -3.09 -22.87 28.18
CA GLU A 449 -3.14 -22.86 29.63
C GLU A 449 -3.97 -24.01 30.23
N SER A 450 -4.79 -24.68 29.42
CA SER A 450 -5.54 -25.86 29.86
C SER A 450 -4.76 -27.17 29.69
N LEU A 451 -3.52 -27.10 29.20
CA LEU A 451 -2.68 -28.27 29.01
C LEU A 451 -1.83 -28.53 30.26
N GLU A 452 -1.96 -29.73 30.82
CA GLU A 452 -1.16 -30.17 31.95
C GLU A 452 0.05 -30.97 31.45
N PHE A 453 1.26 -30.52 31.82
CA PHE A 453 2.50 -31.20 31.45
C PHE A 453 3.37 -31.46 32.69
N PRO A 454 4.24 -32.48 32.66
CA PRO A 454 5.17 -32.75 33.75
C PRO A 454 6.01 -31.51 34.10
N PRO A 455 6.39 -31.34 35.38
CA PRO A 455 7.33 -30.29 35.79
C PRO A 455 8.58 -30.33 34.90
N GLU A 456 9.14 -29.17 34.59
CA GLU A 456 10.33 -29.02 33.74
C GLU A 456 10.15 -29.35 32.25
N SER A 457 8.91 -29.37 31.78
CA SER A 457 8.62 -29.42 30.34
C SER A 457 8.76 -28.03 29.71
N GLN A 458 9.29 -27.97 28.49
CA GLN A 458 9.32 -26.79 27.64
C GLN A 458 8.28 -26.95 26.54
N MET A 459 7.40 -25.96 26.42
CA MET A 459 6.45 -25.86 25.31
C MET A 459 7.15 -25.25 24.11
N MET A 460 6.96 -25.86 22.94
CA MET A 460 7.46 -25.38 21.67
C MET A 460 6.28 -25.08 20.75
N GLY A 461 6.17 -23.85 20.27
CA GLY A 461 5.10 -23.42 19.37
C GLY A 461 5.61 -23.27 17.95
N VAL A 462 5.14 -24.10 17.03
CA VAL A 462 5.45 -24.00 15.60
C VAL A 462 4.44 -23.06 14.95
N LEU A 463 4.94 -21.97 14.35
CA LEU A 463 4.12 -20.98 13.66
C LEU A 463 4.34 -21.07 12.15
N LEU A 464 3.26 -21.24 11.39
CA LEU A 464 3.28 -21.19 9.93
C LEU A 464 3.11 -19.75 9.45
N LEU A 465 4.22 -19.16 9.03
CA LEU A 465 4.29 -17.78 8.55
C LEU A 465 3.96 -17.71 7.06
N THR A 466 3.00 -16.86 6.70
CA THR A 466 2.58 -16.63 5.31
C THR A 466 3.44 -15.53 4.66
N PRO A 467 3.37 -15.31 3.33
CA PRO A 467 4.10 -14.20 2.69
C PRO A 467 3.84 -12.83 3.34
N ALA A 468 2.62 -12.58 3.82
CA ALA A 468 2.27 -11.34 4.53
C ALA A 468 2.99 -11.14 5.87
N SER A 469 3.62 -12.19 6.41
CA SER A 469 4.45 -12.15 7.62
C SER A 469 5.86 -11.63 7.37
N TYR A 470 6.29 -11.53 6.10
CA TYR A 470 7.62 -11.10 5.71
C TYR A 470 7.57 -9.74 5.01
N CYS A 471 8.71 -9.05 4.97
CA CYS A 471 8.94 -7.95 4.05
C CYS A 471 8.93 -8.48 2.61
N LEU A 472 8.70 -7.60 1.63
CA LEU A 472 8.53 -8.00 0.24
C LEU A 472 9.79 -8.67 -0.36
N ASP A 473 10.97 -8.42 0.20
CA ASP A 473 12.22 -9.12 -0.15
C ASP A 473 12.24 -10.61 0.24
N GLY A 474 11.26 -11.06 1.02
CA GLY A 474 11.12 -12.45 1.48
C GLY A 474 12.06 -12.85 2.61
N MET A 475 12.96 -11.96 3.06
CA MET A 475 14.06 -12.34 3.95
C MET A 475 13.81 -11.97 5.42
N LYS A 476 12.94 -10.99 5.71
CA LYS A 476 12.77 -10.48 7.06
C LYS A 476 11.34 -10.56 7.58
N ILE A 477 11.18 -11.14 8.78
CA ILE A 477 9.91 -11.16 9.50
C ILE A 477 9.52 -9.73 9.90
N ARG A 478 8.25 -9.38 9.67
CA ARG A 478 7.72 -8.06 10.01
C ARG A 478 7.62 -7.83 11.51
N GLY A 479 7.75 -6.59 11.94
CA GLY A 479 7.78 -6.25 13.37
C GLY A 479 6.53 -6.63 14.15
N ASN A 480 5.35 -6.54 13.54
CA ASN A 480 4.11 -7.01 14.19
C ASN A 480 4.07 -8.53 14.40
N VAL A 481 4.70 -9.30 13.51
CA VAL A 481 4.84 -10.76 13.66
C VAL A 481 5.91 -11.07 14.69
N ARG A 482 7.03 -10.33 14.68
CA ARG A 482 8.07 -10.45 15.70
C ARG A 482 7.53 -10.12 17.09
N LEU A 483 6.66 -9.11 17.20
CA LEU A 483 5.96 -8.76 18.43
C LEU A 483 5.10 -9.93 18.94
N LYS A 484 4.36 -10.62 18.06
CA LYS A 484 3.61 -11.84 18.40
C LYS A 484 4.53 -12.96 18.89
N ILE A 485 5.69 -13.13 18.26
CA ILE A 485 6.68 -14.14 18.65
C ILE A 485 7.20 -13.83 20.06
N HIS A 486 7.63 -12.59 20.30
CA HIS A 486 8.16 -12.18 21.60
C HIS A 486 7.10 -12.26 22.72
N SER A 487 5.83 -11.93 22.42
CA SER A 487 4.75 -12.05 23.39
C SER A 487 4.43 -13.51 23.73
N LEU A 488 4.56 -14.44 22.78
CA LEU A 488 4.47 -15.89 23.03
C LEU A 488 5.67 -16.41 23.84
N GLU A 489 6.87 -15.93 23.54
CA GLU A 489 8.08 -16.32 24.26
C GLU A 489 8.05 -15.87 25.72
N ALA A 490 7.47 -14.70 26.00
CA ALA A 490 7.22 -14.22 27.36
C ALA A 490 6.20 -15.08 28.14
N LEU A 491 5.38 -15.89 27.44
CA LEU A 491 4.50 -16.89 28.06
C LEU A 491 5.21 -18.24 28.29
N GLY A 492 6.52 -18.32 28.05
CA GLY A 492 7.31 -19.54 28.21
C GLY A 492 7.22 -20.51 27.02
N VAL A 493 6.74 -20.04 25.86
CA VAL A 493 6.67 -20.85 24.63
C VAL A 493 7.92 -20.61 23.79
N ALA A 494 8.71 -21.66 23.52
CA ALA A 494 9.80 -21.59 22.55
C ALA A 494 9.22 -21.59 21.13
N VAL A 495 9.22 -20.44 20.46
CA VAL A 495 8.60 -20.31 19.15
C VAL A 495 9.54 -20.78 18.03
N ILE A 496 8.99 -21.53 17.07
CA ILE A 496 9.66 -22.02 15.86
C ILE A 496 8.90 -21.45 14.65
N PRO A 497 9.39 -20.37 14.03
CA PRO A 497 8.79 -19.84 12.81
C PRO A 497 9.15 -20.71 11.61
N VAL A 498 8.14 -21.06 10.80
CA VAL A 498 8.27 -21.83 9.56
C VAL A 498 7.67 -21.02 8.41
N SER A 499 8.46 -20.71 7.38
CA SER A 499 7.96 -20.08 6.16
C SER A 499 7.08 -21.05 5.37
N ARG A 500 5.81 -20.69 5.13
CA ARG A 500 4.92 -21.47 4.25
C ARG A 500 5.50 -21.58 2.84
N TYR A 501 6.00 -20.48 2.29
CA TYR A 501 6.60 -20.47 0.95
C TYR A 501 7.84 -21.36 0.87
N GLY A 502 8.75 -21.23 1.85
CA GLY A 502 9.96 -22.06 1.92
C GLY A 502 9.63 -23.55 2.06
N PHE A 503 8.73 -23.89 3.00
CA PHE A 503 8.35 -25.28 3.25
C PHE A 503 7.66 -25.95 2.06
N MET A 504 6.77 -25.24 1.36
CA MET A 504 6.04 -25.79 0.21
C MET A 504 6.94 -26.03 -1.02
N ARG A 505 8.11 -25.39 -1.09
CA ARG A 505 9.09 -25.59 -2.17
C ARG A 505 10.08 -26.74 -1.91
N LEU A 506 10.12 -27.25 -0.69
CA LEU A 506 10.95 -28.41 -0.36
C LEU A 506 10.40 -29.67 -1.06
N LEU A 507 11.30 -30.53 -1.50
CA LEU A 507 10.94 -31.87 -1.97
C LEU A 507 10.37 -32.68 -0.80
N ASP A 508 9.51 -33.66 -1.09
CA ASP A 508 8.82 -34.41 -0.02
C ASP A 508 9.78 -35.10 0.96
N HIS A 509 10.93 -35.58 0.48
CA HIS A 509 11.96 -36.20 1.32
C HIS A 509 12.75 -35.20 2.18
N GLU A 510 12.70 -33.90 1.88
CA GLU A 510 13.39 -32.82 2.61
C GLU A 510 12.53 -32.23 3.73
N LYS A 511 11.20 -32.30 3.62
CA LYS A 511 10.25 -31.68 4.56
C LYS A 511 10.41 -32.16 6.01
N ILE A 512 10.58 -33.46 6.20
CA ILE A 512 10.73 -34.08 7.52
C ILE A 512 12.09 -33.68 8.15
N PRO A 513 13.26 -33.88 7.49
CA PRO A 513 14.54 -33.43 8.01
C PRO A 513 14.56 -31.93 8.33
N TYR A 514 13.95 -31.10 7.48
CA TYR A 514 13.86 -29.66 7.68
C TYR A 514 13.17 -29.30 9.01
N LEU A 515 11.99 -29.89 9.29
CA LEU A 515 11.25 -29.65 10.53
C LEU A 515 12.00 -30.20 11.74
N ALA A 516 12.55 -31.43 11.65
CA ALA A 516 13.34 -32.02 12.72
C ALA A 516 14.55 -31.14 13.10
N ASN A 517 15.27 -30.60 12.11
CA ASN A 517 16.39 -29.70 12.35
C ASN A 517 15.95 -28.38 13.00
N LYS A 518 14.83 -27.79 12.55
CA LYS A 518 14.27 -26.57 13.16
C LYS A 518 13.85 -26.78 14.62
N ILE A 519 13.29 -27.94 14.96
CA ILE A 519 12.93 -28.29 16.33
C ILE A 519 14.19 -28.50 17.19
N ASN A 520 15.15 -29.27 16.69
CA ASN A 520 16.36 -29.62 17.44
C ASN A 520 17.31 -28.44 17.66
N SER A 521 17.36 -27.50 16.70
CA SER A 521 18.17 -26.28 16.80
C SER A 521 17.60 -25.25 17.79
N ARG A 522 16.31 -25.34 18.15
CA ARG A 522 15.73 -24.48 19.17
C ARG A 522 16.11 -25.03 20.55
N THR A 523 17.09 -24.39 21.18
CA THR A 523 17.60 -24.76 22.50
C THR A 523 16.64 -24.37 23.63
N PHE A 524 16.85 -24.99 24.79
CA PHE A 524 16.25 -24.63 26.07
C PHE A 524 16.76 -23.22 26.47
N ALA A 525 16.14 -22.17 25.94
CA ALA A 525 16.47 -20.80 26.32
C ALA A 525 15.72 -20.46 27.62
N PRO A 526 16.42 -20.16 28.73
CA PRO A 526 15.76 -19.50 29.85
C PRO A 526 15.35 -18.09 29.40
N ASN A 527 14.09 -17.73 29.64
CA ASN A 527 13.46 -16.42 29.41
C ASN A 527 14.45 -15.32 28.98
N LEU A 528 14.71 -15.19 27.67
CA LEU A 528 15.43 -14.03 27.15
C LEU A 528 14.53 -12.81 27.37
N SER A 529 15.01 -11.89 28.19
CA SER A 529 14.29 -10.64 28.43
C SER A 529 14.20 -9.88 27.11
N PHE A 530 13.06 -9.24 26.84
CA PHE A 530 12.84 -8.37 25.68
C PHE A 530 13.86 -7.19 25.61
N GLN A 531 14.67 -7.01 26.65
CA GLN A 531 15.72 -5.99 26.76
C GLN A 531 17.06 -6.43 26.12
N ASP A 532 17.32 -7.73 25.94
CA ASP A 532 18.66 -8.26 25.58
C ASP A 532 18.81 -8.70 24.11
N GLU A 533 18.25 -7.97 23.15
CA GLU A 533 18.56 -8.19 21.73
C GLU A 533 19.62 -7.19 21.25
N THR A 534 20.88 -7.47 21.56
CA THR A 534 22.04 -6.96 20.78
C THR A 534 22.79 -8.08 20.06
N LEU A 535 22.32 -9.33 20.13
CA LEU A 535 23.12 -10.50 19.74
C LEU A 535 22.34 -11.57 18.98
N ILE A 536 21.66 -11.21 17.88
CA ILE A 536 21.41 -12.16 16.77
C ILE A 536 21.44 -11.38 15.44
N GLN A 537 22.64 -10.94 15.05
CA GLN A 537 23.04 -10.79 13.65
C GLN A 537 24.07 -11.89 13.35
N LEU A 538 23.58 -13.11 13.12
CA LEU A 538 24.33 -14.27 12.62
C LEU A 538 23.26 -15.17 11.96
N ASP A 539 23.30 -15.64 10.72
CA ASP A 539 24.22 -15.53 9.59
C ASP A 539 23.34 -15.62 8.32
N GLN A 540 23.70 -14.85 7.29
CA GLN A 540 23.44 -14.99 5.84
C GLN A 540 22.03 -15.34 5.34
#